data_AF-A0A7X8KUD6-F1
#
_entry.id   AF-A0A7X8KUD6-F1
#
_cell.length_a   1.000
_cell.length_b   1.000
_cell.length_c   1.000
_cell.angle_alpha   90.00
_cell.angle_beta   90.00
_cell.angle_gamma   90.00
#
_symmetry.space_group_name_H-M   'P 1'
#
loop_
_entity.id
_entity.type
_entity.pdbx_description
1 polymer ?
#
loop_
_entity_poly.entity_id
_entity_poly.type
_entity_poly.pdbx_seq_one_letter_code
_entity_poly.pdbx_strand_id
1 'polypeptide(L)'
;MFYCRKKVFNNGGKKSLLSDNNLPLEIAEALNFAEQVLETQSRKLSKVFEHNHQKLLRAFQAARVSDYDLHGTTGYGLGDTGRNKLDEIVAAVMGTEKALIRHQFVSGTHAIASAL
;
A
#
# COMPACT_ATOMS: atom_id res chain seq x y z
N MET A 1 -3.28 -6.09 19.15
CA MET A 1 -1.80 -6.06 19.20
C MET A 1 -1.26 -6.39 17.82
N PHE A 2 -1.33 -5.45 16.86
CA PHE A 2 -0.69 -5.58 15.55
C PHE A 2 0.62 -4.81 15.60
N TYR A 3 1.70 -5.55 15.78
CA TYR A 3 3.06 -5.03 15.92
C TYR A 3 3.60 -4.68 14.52
N CYS A 4 3.17 -3.55 13.94
CA CYS A 4 3.93 -2.93 12.85
C CYS A 4 5.12 -2.20 13.49
N ARG A 5 6.07 -3.02 13.93
CA ARG A 5 7.33 -2.63 14.57
C ARG A 5 7.99 -1.59 13.67
N LYS A 6 8.57 -0.55 14.29
CA LYS A 6 9.51 0.49 13.80
C LYS A 6 10.66 0.04 12.86
N LYS A 7 10.59 -1.13 12.21
CA LYS A 7 11.67 -1.79 11.48
C LYS A 7 11.77 -1.43 9.99
N VAL A 8 11.04 -0.44 9.48
CA VAL A 8 11.23 0.00 8.08
C VAL A 8 12.26 1.14 7.96
N PHE A 9 12.43 1.94 9.02
CA PHE A 9 13.32 3.11 9.05
C PHE A 9 14.25 3.18 10.28
N ASN A 10 14.53 2.05 10.94
CA ASN A 10 15.56 2.01 11.97
C ASN A 10 16.90 1.61 11.32
N ASN A 11 17.84 2.56 11.29
CA ASN A 11 19.23 2.39 10.89
C ASN A 11 19.96 1.44 11.85
N GLY A 12 19.73 0.15 11.65
CA GLY A 12 20.39 -0.93 12.37
C GLY A 12 20.29 -2.21 11.55
N GLY A 13 21.22 -2.37 10.60
CA GLY A 13 21.41 -3.63 9.88
C GLY A 13 20.70 -3.78 8.53
N LYS A 14 20.46 -2.69 7.78
CA LYS A 14 20.32 -2.85 6.33
C LYS A 14 21.73 -3.00 5.76
N LYS A 15 22.22 -4.24 5.64
CA LYS A 15 23.07 -4.54 4.48
C LYS A 15 22.20 -4.24 3.27
N SER A 16 22.41 -3.08 2.64
CA SER A 16 21.76 -2.82 1.37
C SER A 16 22.30 -3.87 0.41
N LEU A 17 21.46 -4.51 -0.40
CA LEU A 17 21.92 -5.41 -1.46
C LEU A 17 22.91 -4.71 -2.43
N LEU A 18 22.98 -3.38 -2.35
CA LEU A 18 23.93 -2.51 -3.01
C LEU A 18 25.32 -2.55 -2.34
N SER A 19 25.41 -2.62 -1.00
CA SER A 19 26.68 -2.77 -0.26
C SER A 19 27.33 -4.15 -0.37
N ASP A 20 26.57 -5.18 -0.75
CA ASP A 20 27.11 -6.52 -1.03
C ASP A 20 27.72 -6.61 -2.44
N ASN A 21 27.45 -5.65 -3.31
CA ASN A 21 28.14 -5.48 -4.58
C ASN A 21 29.31 -4.50 -4.37
N ASN A 22 30.47 -4.81 -4.95
CA ASN A 22 31.67 -3.98 -4.88
C ASN A 22 31.47 -2.67 -5.68
N LEU A 23 30.65 -1.76 -5.15
CA LEU A 23 30.30 -0.50 -5.79
C LEU A 23 31.53 0.41 -5.88
N PRO A 24 31.71 1.13 -6.99
CA PRO A 24 32.65 2.23 -7.05
C PRO A 24 32.42 3.22 -5.89
N LEU A 25 33.52 3.72 -5.30
CA LEU A 25 33.51 4.61 -4.14
C LEU A 25 32.59 5.82 -4.34
N GLU A 26 32.61 6.38 -5.55
CA GLU A 26 31.80 7.53 -5.98
C GLU A 26 30.29 7.30 -5.80
N ILE A 27 29.81 6.09 -6.13
CA ILE A 27 28.38 5.74 -6.02
C ILE A 27 27.99 5.58 -4.54
N ALA A 28 28.86 5.00 -3.74
CA ALA A 28 28.62 4.83 -2.30
C ALA A 28 28.55 6.19 -1.58
N GLU A 29 29.42 7.13 -1.93
CA GLU A 29 29.39 8.50 -1.40
C GLU A 29 28.12 9.24 -1.82
N ALA A 30 27.75 9.15 -3.10
CA ALA A 30 26.51 9.76 -3.60
C ALA A 30 25.26 9.19 -2.92
N LEU A 31 25.24 7.88 -2.64
CA LEU A 31 24.16 7.23 -1.90
C LEU A 31 24.03 7.79 -0.47
N ASN A 32 25.15 7.82 0.27
CA ASN A 32 25.17 8.34 1.64
C ASN A 32 24.72 9.80 1.69
N PHE A 33 25.18 10.62 0.74
CA PHE A 33 24.75 12.01 0.63
C PHE A 33 23.24 12.13 0.34
N ALA A 34 22.72 11.34 -0.60
CA ALA A 34 21.30 11.32 -0.91
C ALA A 34 20.44 10.91 0.30
N GLU A 35 20.87 9.90 1.07
CA GLU A 35 20.18 9.47 2.28
C GLU A 35 20.12 10.58 3.34
N GLN A 36 21.22 11.31 3.55
CA GLN A 36 21.27 12.45 4.48
C GLN A 36 20.31 13.56 4.05
N VAL A 37 20.30 13.92 2.77
CA VAL A 37 19.40 14.95 2.23
C VAL A 37 17.93 14.53 2.36
N LEU A 38 17.62 13.26 2.14
CA LEU A 38 16.25 12.73 2.18
C LEU A 38 15.72 12.49 3.60
N GLU A 39 16.55 12.54 4.64
CA GLU A 39 16.13 12.20 6.01
C GLU A 39 14.94 13.04 6.48
N THR A 40 14.98 14.35 6.23
CA THR A 40 13.93 15.28 6.64
C THR A 40 12.60 14.96 5.95
N GLN A 41 12.63 14.65 4.64
CA GLN A 41 11.42 14.31 3.89
C GLN A 41 10.89 12.92 4.28
N SER A 42 11.78 11.97 4.51
CA SER A 42 11.42 10.61 4.96
C SER A 42 10.69 10.64 6.29
N ARG A 43 11.11 11.49 7.23
CA ARG A 43 10.41 11.69 8.52
C ARG A 43 9.00 12.25 8.34
N LYS A 44 8.81 13.21 7.41
CA LYS A 44 7.47 13.75 7.10
C LYS A 44 6.58 12.68 6.46
N LEU A 45 7.10 11.96 5.47
CA LEU A 45 6.38 10.90 4.77
C LEU A 45 5.97 9.76 5.71
N SER A 46 6.83 9.41 6.68
CA SER A 46 6.52 8.39 7.69
C SER A 46 5.24 8.68 8.48
N LYS A 47 4.97 9.95 8.79
CA LYS A 47 3.73 10.34 9.50
C LYS A 47 2.49 10.17 8.61
N VAL A 48 2.59 10.54 7.34
CA VAL A 48 1.51 10.38 6.35
C VAL A 48 1.24 8.90 6.10
N PHE A 49 2.30 8.10 5.94
CA PHE A 49 2.22 6.66 5.80
C PHE A 49 1.48 6.01 6.97
N GLU A 50 1.89 6.33 8.21
CA GLU A 50 1.25 5.77 9.40
C GLU A 50 -0.24 6.13 9.48
N HIS A 51 -0.59 7.38 9.19
CA HIS A 51 -1.98 7.82 9.17
C HIS A 51 -2.81 7.04 8.14
N ASN A 52 -2.32 6.94 6.90
CA ASN A 52 -3.00 6.23 5.82
C ASN A 52 -3.09 4.73 6.09
N HIS A 53 -2.06 4.13 6.70
CA HIS A 53 -2.06 2.73 7.08
C HIS A 53 -3.11 2.44 8.15
N GLN A 54 -3.21 3.29 9.18
CA GLN A 54 -4.26 3.16 10.19
C GLN A 54 -5.66 3.36 9.61
N LYS A 55 -5.83 4.31 8.68
CA LYS A 55 -7.09 4.54 7.96
C LYS A 55 -7.54 3.29 7.20
N LEU A 56 -6.64 2.69 6.42
CA LEU A 56 -6.87 1.43 5.72
C LEU A 56 -7.24 0.31 6.70
N LEU A 57 -6.45 0.11 7.76
CA LEU A 57 -6.69 -0.95 8.73
C LEU A 57 -8.08 -0.83 9.39
N ARG A 58 -8.49 0.39 9.73
CA ARG A 58 -9.83 0.65 10.29
C ARG A 58 -10.94 0.32 9.29
N ALA A 59 -10.77 0.65 8.01
CA ALA A 59 -11.74 0.32 6.97
C ALA A 59 -11.90 -1.20 6.80
N PHE A 60 -10.79 -1.96 6.77
CA PHE A 60 -10.82 -3.42 6.72
C PHE A 60 -11.51 -4.04 7.95
N GLN A 61 -11.25 -3.50 9.14
CA GLN A 61 -11.91 -3.94 10.38
C GLN A 61 -13.41 -3.64 10.37
N ALA A 62 -13.82 -2.46 9.90
CA ALA A 62 -15.21 -2.06 9.82
C ALA A 62 -16.01 -2.94 8.84
N ALA A 63 -15.42 -3.26 7.67
CA ALA A 63 -16.01 -4.16 6.68
C ALA A 63 -16.00 -5.65 7.12
N ARG A 64 -15.38 -5.97 8.27
CA ARG A 64 -15.28 -7.33 8.83
C ARG A 64 -14.80 -8.34 7.79
N VAL A 65 -13.67 -8.02 7.15
CA VAL A 65 -13.03 -8.94 6.19
C VAL A 65 -12.57 -10.20 6.91
N SER A 66 -12.92 -11.36 6.38
CA SER A 66 -12.46 -12.67 6.83
C SER A 66 -11.70 -13.41 5.73
N ASP A 67 -11.16 -14.58 6.05
CA ASP A 67 -10.52 -15.47 5.09
C ASP A 67 -11.46 -15.84 3.93
N TYR A 68 -12.74 -16.10 4.22
CA TYR A 68 -13.78 -16.40 3.23
C TYR A 68 -13.83 -15.39 2.07
N ASP A 69 -13.71 -14.09 2.38
CA ASP A 69 -13.76 -13.02 1.38
C ASP A 69 -12.58 -13.05 0.39
N LEU A 70 -11.53 -13.82 0.69
CA LEU A 70 -10.31 -13.93 -0.12
C LEU A 70 -10.33 -15.10 -1.11
N HIS A 71 -11.32 -15.99 -1.03
CA HIS A 71 -11.41 -17.18 -1.90
C HIS A 71 -11.86 -16.86 -3.33
N GLY A 72 -12.44 -15.68 -3.55
CA GLY A 72 -13.00 -15.28 -4.84
C GLY A 72 -14.20 -16.12 -5.25
N THR A 73 -14.81 -15.75 -6.38
CA THR A 73 -15.95 -16.48 -6.95
C THR A 73 -15.66 -16.93 -8.38
N THR A 74 -16.30 -18.00 -8.81
CA THR A 74 -16.21 -18.53 -10.18
C THR A 74 -17.51 -18.26 -10.95
N GLY A 75 -17.46 -18.35 -12.28
CA GLY A 75 -18.61 -18.09 -13.14
C GLY A 75 -19.07 -16.63 -13.08
N TYR A 76 -20.37 -16.40 -12.90
CA TYR A 76 -20.97 -15.05 -12.90
C TYR A 76 -20.64 -14.22 -11.64
N GLY A 77 -20.08 -14.83 -10.59
CA GLY A 77 -19.74 -14.13 -9.36
C GLY A 77 -20.95 -13.52 -8.64
N LEU A 78 -22.07 -14.25 -8.63
CA LEU A 78 -23.25 -13.92 -7.84
C LEU A 78 -22.93 -14.11 -6.36
N GLY A 79 -23.30 -13.13 -5.53
CA GLY A 79 -23.07 -13.20 -4.09
C GLY A 79 -21.60 -13.08 -3.66
N ASP A 80 -20.73 -12.53 -4.53
CA ASP A 80 -19.33 -12.27 -4.17
C ASP A 80 -19.24 -11.16 -3.10
N THR A 81 -19.17 -11.59 -1.85
CA THR A 81 -19.10 -10.73 -0.67
C THR A 81 -17.74 -10.03 -0.57
N GLY A 82 -16.65 -10.70 -0.95
CA GLY A 82 -15.31 -10.12 -0.97
C GLY A 82 -15.21 -8.94 -1.93
N ARG A 83 -15.79 -9.06 -3.12
CA ARG A 83 -15.89 -7.95 -4.09
C ARG A 83 -16.66 -6.77 -3.53
N ASN A 84 -17.81 -7.02 -2.90
CA ASN A 84 -18.64 -5.95 -2.34
C ASN A 84 -17.94 -5.24 -1.16
N LYS A 85 -17.29 -6.00 -0.26
CA LYS A 85 -16.51 -5.45 0.85
C LYS A 85 -15.30 -4.65 0.35
N LEU A 86 -14.66 -5.08 -0.74
CA LEU A 86 -13.55 -4.33 -1.33
C LEU A 86 -14.00 -2.94 -1.82
N ASP A 87 -15.17 -2.87 -2.47
CA ASP A 87 -15.76 -1.59 -2.87
C ASP A 87 -16.07 -0.70 -1.66
N GLU A 88 -16.64 -1.27 -0.59
CA GLU A 88 -16.93 -0.56 0.66
C GLU A 88 -15.66 0.00 1.31
N ILE A 89 -14.61 -0.82 1.43
CA ILE A 89 -13.33 -0.41 2.00
C ILE A 89 -12.74 0.75 1.21
N VAL A 90 -12.70 0.65 -0.12
CA VAL A 90 -12.11 1.72 -0.92
C VAL A 90 -12.97 2.98 -0.88
N ALA A 91 -14.30 2.88 -0.89
CA ALA A 91 -15.18 4.03 -0.71
C ALA A 91 -14.92 4.74 0.63
N ALA A 92 -14.84 3.98 1.73
CA ALA A 92 -14.53 4.50 3.06
C ALA A 92 -13.13 5.15 3.13
N VAL A 93 -12.14 4.55 2.47
CA VAL A 93 -10.77 5.07 2.44
C VAL A 93 -10.66 6.31 1.57
N MET A 94 -11.41 6.42 0.48
CA MET A 94 -11.39 7.60 -0.39
C MET A 94 -12.33 8.71 0.11
N GLY A 95 -13.24 8.38 1.04
CA GLY A 95 -14.25 9.32 1.53
C GLY A 95 -15.36 9.58 0.51
N THR A 96 -15.69 8.58 -0.32
CA THR A 96 -16.72 8.64 -1.35
C THR A 96 -17.93 7.81 -0.97
N GLU A 97 -19.08 8.07 -1.60
CA GLU A 97 -20.31 7.31 -1.34
C GLU A 97 -20.22 5.86 -1.85
N LYS A 98 -19.51 5.66 -2.96
CA LYS A 98 -19.30 4.38 -3.64
C LYS A 98 -17.91 4.31 -4.27
N ALA A 99 -17.46 3.09 -4.54
CA ALA A 99 -16.28 2.79 -5.32
C ALA A 99 -16.55 1.55 -6.19
N LEU A 100 -15.76 1.38 -7.25
CA LEU A 100 -15.86 0.23 -8.16
C LEU A 100 -14.46 -0.34 -8.41
N ILE A 101 -14.13 -1.44 -7.75
CA ILE A 101 -12.81 -2.07 -7.79
C ILE A 101 -12.92 -3.44 -8.45
N ARG A 102 -12.38 -3.55 -9.66
CA ARG A 102 -12.60 -4.69 -10.54
C ARG A 102 -11.30 -5.10 -11.22
N HIS A 103 -11.03 -6.40 -11.26
CA HIS A 103 -9.88 -6.94 -11.99
C HIS A 103 -10.07 -6.87 -13.51
N GLN A 104 -11.30 -6.63 -13.98
CA GLN A 104 -11.66 -6.48 -15.39
C GLN A 104 -11.12 -5.19 -16.01
N PHE A 105 -10.72 -4.20 -15.21
CA PHE A 105 -10.01 -3.03 -15.72
C PHE A 105 -8.59 -3.41 -16.14
N VAL A 106 -8.38 -3.49 -17.45
CA VAL A 106 -7.08 -3.82 -18.05
C VAL A 106 -6.01 -2.76 -17.74
N SER A 107 -6.40 -1.49 -17.54
CA SER A 107 -5.49 -0.40 -17.23
C SER A 107 -6.18 0.77 -16.53
N GLY A 108 -5.40 1.73 -16.03
CA GLY A 108 -5.93 2.98 -15.51
C GLY A 108 -6.68 3.80 -16.58
N THR A 109 -6.20 3.78 -17.83
CA THR A 109 -6.89 4.45 -18.94
C THR A 109 -8.26 3.83 -19.19
N HIS A 110 -8.39 2.50 -19.11
CA HIS A 110 -9.69 1.83 -19.20
C HIS A 110 -10.60 2.30 -18.06
N ALA A 111 -10.12 2.31 -16.81
CA ALA A 111 -10.93 2.76 -15.67
C ALA A 111 -11.41 4.22 -15.83
N ILE A 112 -10.57 5.13 -16.33
CA ILE A 112 -10.95 6.53 -16.59
C ILE A 112 -11.99 6.60 -17.72
N ALA A 113 -11.75 5.90 -18.83
CA ALA A 113 -12.67 5.91 -19.98
C ALA A 113 -14.05 5.34 -19.63
N SER A 114 -14.15 4.36 -18.73
CA SER A 114 -15.43 3.81 -18.25
C SER A 114 -16.21 4.77 -17.34
N ALA A 115 -15.58 5.82 -16.81
CA ALA A 115 -16.21 6.79 -15.93
C ALA A 115 -16.72 8.05 -16.65
N LEU A 116 -16.32 8.24 -17.92
CA LEU A 116 -16.72 9.37 -18.78
C LEU A 116 -18.00 9.03 -19.55
#